data_AF-A0A653SN94-F1
#
_entry.id   AF-A0A653SN94-F1
#
_cell.length_a   1.000
_cell.length_b   1.000
_cell.length_c   1.000
_cell.angle_alpha   90.00
_cell.angle_beta   90.00
_cell.angle_gamma   90.00
#
_symmetry.space_group_name_H-M   'P 1'
#
loop_
_entity.id
_entity.type
_entity.pdbx_description
1 polymer ?
#
loop_
_entity_poly.entity_id
_entity_poly.type
_entity_poly.pdbx_seq_one_letter_code
_entity_poly.pdbx_strand_id
1 'polypeptide(L)'
;MRFGVNYTPAVGWFHSWLDFSRSDTARDLEAIASLGADHVRIFPLWPVVQPNRTLIRQQALDDVATVVDLAGSFGLDVNVDALQGHLSSFDFVPSWLDSWHRRNMFTDPDVVASTAAYVRALAGAVADKPNLLGITIGNEVNQFAHAPHPAPHAVTAEQGHAWAAAMVAAARAGLGSGLEARLGAASSVPSATGSRPGPLVTVAQYDAAWYDDAQPFGPEHAADHGDATVTHSWVFNGSAALHGALGPGSVRHGEYLLQLAAAWNRDAARPNWLQEVGAPTNVVDPADAAAFTEQTIRHVLDAQHVLGVTWWCSHDVARSLADFPELEYDLGLFTNDGRLKPVGEAFAALARAEHTRDAPAAPPATALVLDDVLTDGTDHHGTRADCAPGGRFAAAWLALAEAAPDGRGPQVVLRSRLSDTALLADRGIDRCVDVPSDLDTTTVRVAHPATTP
;
A
#
# COMPACT_ATOMS: atom_id res chain seq x y z
N MET A 1 -4.49 -14.27 8.29
CA MET A 1 -4.02 -13.05 7.61
C MET A 1 -4.07 -11.87 8.59
N ARG A 2 -3.25 -10.82 8.41
CA ARG A 2 -3.36 -9.59 9.22
C ARG A 2 -4.51 -8.69 8.77
N PHE A 3 -5.17 -8.02 9.71
CA PHE A 3 -6.22 -7.03 9.49
C PHE A 3 -5.82 -5.72 10.18
N GLY A 4 -5.72 -4.64 9.42
CA GLY A 4 -5.36 -3.34 9.97
C GLY A 4 -6.07 -2.18 9.32
N VAL A 5 -5.74 -0.99 9.79
CA VAL A 5 -6.38 0.26 9.37
C VAL A 5 -5.32 1.34 9.14
N ASN A 6 -5.44 2.07 8.03
CA ASN A 6 -4.69 3.30 7.78
C ASN A 6 -5.24 4.38 8.71
N TYR A 7 -4.41 4.84 9.65
CA TYR A 7 -4.83 5.75 10.73
C TYR A 7 -4.87 7.21 10.23
N THR A 8 -6.08 7.70 10.03
CA THR A 8 -6.42 9.11 9.89
C THR A 8 -6.88 9.67 11.25
N PRO A 9 -6.17 10.63 11.85
CA PRO A 9 -6.58 11.25 13.12
C PRO A 9 -7.94 11.92 12.99
N ALA A 10 -8.86 11.65 13.92
CA ALA A 10 -10.19 12.24 13.93
C ALA A 10 -10.11 13.77 14.14
N VAL A 11 -9.21 14.23 15.00
CA VAL A 11 -9.02 15.66 15.27
C VAL A 11 -7.89 16.22 14.42
N GLY A 12 -8.21 17.11 13.49
CA GLY A 12 -7.23 17.85 12.70
C GLY A 12 -6.59 17.06 11.56
N TRP A 13 -6.99 15.80 11.31
CA TRP A 13 -6.39 14.93 10.29
C TRP A 13 -4.87 14.90 10.44
N PHE A 14 -4.08 14.74 9.37
CA PHE A 14 -2.62 14.74 9.47
C PHE A 14 -2.02 16.08 9.90
N HIS A 15 -2.79 17.17 9.93
CA HIS A 15 -2.32 18.43 10.54
C HIS A 15 -2.18 18.33 12.05
N SER A 16 -2.74 17.29 12.69
CA SER A 16 -2.55 17.01 14.12
C SER A 16 -1.08 16.83 14.51
N TRP A 17 -0.17 16.54 13.56
CA TRP A 17 1.27 16.50 13.82
C TRP A 17 1.88 17.86 14.16
N LEU A 18 1.22 18.97 13.85
CA LEU A 18 1.66 20.31 14.25
C LEU A 18 1.41 20.57 15.74
N ASP A 19 0.25 20.11 16.23
CA ASP A 19 -0.24 20.29 17.59
C ASP A 19 -0.62 18.92 18.19
N PHE A 20 0.38 18.05 18.32
CA PHE A 20 0.19 16.64 18.68
C PHE A 20 -0.51 16.46 20.03
N SER A 21 -1.62 15.71 20.01
CA SER A 21 -2.43 15.36 21.17
C SER A 21 -2.38 13.86 21.45
N ARG A 22 -1.70 13.47 22.54
CA ARG A 22 -1.63 12.08 23.00
C ARG A 22 -3.00 11.51 23.37
N SER A 23 -3.86 12.32 23.99
CA SER A 23 -5.19 11.88 24.42
C SER A 23 -6.13 11.63 23.25
N ASP A 24 -6.07 12.46 22.21
CA ASP A 24 -6.90 12.24 21.02
C ASP A 24 -6.40 11.03 20.24
N THR A 25 -5.09 10.92 20.06
CA THR A 25 -4.49 9.74 19.42
C THR A 25 -4.79 8.45 20.17
N ALA A 26 -4.72 8.44 21.51
CA ALA A 26 -5.04 7.24 22.29
C ALA A 26 -6.51 6.82 22.11
N ARG A 27 -7.43 7.78 22.04
CA ARG A 27 -8.87 7.52 21.86
C ARG A 27 -9.16 6.91 20.49
N ASP A 28 -8.53 7.44 19.45
CA ASP A 28 -8.67 6.95 18.08
C ASP A 28 -8.10 5.52 17.95
N LEU A 29 -6.94 5.26 18.55
CA LEU A 29 -6.31 3.94 18.54
C LEU A 29 -7.09 2.90 19.36
N GLU A 30 -7.68 3.29 20.48
CA GLU A 30 -8.61 2.44 21.25
C GLU A 30 -9.83 2.05 20.39
N ALA A 31 -10.41 3.01 19.65
CA ALA A 31 -11.52 2.76 18.75
C ALA A 31 -11.14 1.76 17.64
N ILE A 32 -9.98 1.95 17.00
CA ILE A 32 -9.47 1.03 15.97
C ILE A 32 -9.26 -0.37 16.54
N ALA A 33 -8.59 -0.51 17.70
CA ALA A 33 -8.39 -1.79 18.36
C ALA A 33 -9.72 -2.50 18.68
N SER A 34 -10.76 -1.72 19.03
CA SER A 34 -12.09 -2.27 19.33
C SER A 34 -12.72 -3.01 18.15
N LEU A 35 -12.32 -2.72 16.90
CA LEU A 35 -12.80 -3.41 15.69
C LEU A 35 -12.26 -4.85 15.57
N GLY A 36 -11.20 -5.19 16.32
CA GLY A 36 -10.45 -6.43 16.13
C GLY A 36 -9.32 -6.29 15.09
N ALA A 37 -8.90 -5.07 14.77
CA ALA A 37 -7.68 -4.84 14.00
C ALA A 37 -6.44 -5.22 14.84
N ASP A 38 -5.41 -5.76 14.18
CA ASP A 38 -4.12 -6.13 14.80
C ASP A 38 -3.01 -5.11 14.52
N HIS A 39 -3.19 -4.21 13.55
CA HIS A 39 -2.20 -3.19 13.23
C HIS A 39 -2.81 -1.90 12.69
N VAL A 40 -2.00 -0.84 12.76
CA VAL A 40 -2.25 0.44 12.07
C VAL A 40 -1.09 0.83 11.18
N ARG A 41 -1.39 1.58 10.13
CA ARG A 41 -0.39 2.32 9.32
C ARG A 41 -0.49 3.81 9.65
N ILE A 42 0.64 4.46 9.95
CA ILE A 42 0.67 5.87 10.39
C ILE A 42 1.54 6.74 9.47
N PHE A 43 1.24 8.04 9.44
CA PHE A 43 1.67 8.97 8.38
C PHE A 43 2.23 10.30 8.92
N PRO A 44 3.46 10.34 9.47
CA PRO A 44 4.11 11.61 9.83
C PRO A 44 4.40 12.51 8.62
N LEU A 45 4.10 13.81 8.70
CA LEU A 45 4.28 14.73 7.56
C LEU A 45 5.76 15.09 7.34
N TRP A 46 6.28 14.85 6.13
CA TRP A 46 7.67 15.17 5.76
C TRP A 46 8.10 16.61 6.08
N PRO A 47 7.35 17.68 5.73
CA PRO A 47 7.74 19.05 6.04
C PRO A 47 7.75 19.36 7.55
N VAL A 48 6.97 18.63 8.35
CA VAL A 48 6.94 18.79 9.80
C VAL A 48 8.17 18.14 10.43
N VAL A 49 8.60 16.98 9.93
CA VAL A 49 9.77 16.28 10.48
C VAL A 49 11.08 16.85 9.94
N GLN A 50 11.15 17.23 8.67
CA GLN A 50 12.36 17.74 8.00
C GLN A 50 12.11 19.09 7.29
N PRO A 51 11.88 20.19 8.04
CA PRO A 51 11.59 21.50 7.47
C PRO A 51 12.78 22.14 6.73
N ASN A 52 14.00 21.66 6.98
CA ASN A 52 15.19 22.04 6.23
C ASN A 52 15.98 20.77 5.88
N ARG A 53 16.63 20.77 4.72
CA ARG A 53 17.42 19.64 4.21
C ARG A 53 18.42 19.06 5.23
N THR A 54 18.96 19.88 6.12
CA THR A 54 19.93 19.45 7.15
C THR A 54 19.39 19.55 8.57
N LEU A 55 18.07 19.72 8.75
CA LEU A 55 17.41 19.76 10.05
C LEU A 55 16.28 18.73 10.09
N ILE A 56 16.50 17.66 10.84
CA ILE A 56 15.44 16.72 11.25
C ILE A 56 15.03 17.10 12.67
N ARG A 57 13.75 17.40 12.89
CA ARG A 57 13.23 17.83 14.19
C ARG A 57 13.09 16.62 15.12
N GLN A 58 13.94 16.56 16.14
CA GLN A 58 13.91 15.47 17.13
C GLN A 58 12.52 15.32 17.78
N GLN A 59 11.88 16.42 18.16
CA GLN A 59 10.53 16.37 18.74
C GLN A 59 9.52 15.66 17.83
N ALA A 60 9.58 15.87 16.51
CA ALA A 60 8.66 15.22 15.58
C ALA A 60 8.92 13.71 15.49
N LEU A 61 10.17 13.27 15.63
CA LEU A 61 10.51 11.84 15.74
C LEU A 61 10.01 11.25 17.07
N ASP A 62 10.14 12.00 18.17
CA ASP A 62 9.65 11.59 19.49
C ASP A 62 8.12 11.47 19.51
N ASP A 63 7.41 12.35 18.79
CA ASP A 63 5.96 12.28 18.61
C ASP A 63 5.56 11.02 17.84
N VAL A 64 6.26 10.68 16.75
CA VAL A 64 6.06 9.41 16.01
C VAL A 64 6.27 8.21 16.93
N ALA A 65 7.38 8.17 17.66
CA ALA A 65 7.66 7.11 18.62
C ALA A 65 6.59 7.00 19.71
N THR A 66 6.03 8.13 20.15
CA THR A 66 4.92 8.17 21.10
C THR A 66 3.65 7.54 20.51
N VAL A 67 3.32 7.82 19.24
CA VAL A 67 2.16 7.17 18.58
C VAL A 67 2.36 5.65 18.51
N VAL A 68 3.58 5.18 18.22
CA VAL A 68 3.89 3.75 18.22
C VAL A 68 3.69 3.13 19.61
N ASP A 69 4.16 3.78 20.68
CA ASP A 69 3.95 3.32 22.06
C ASP A 69 2.46 3.28 22.44
N LEU A 70 1.69 4.30 22.06
CA LEU A 70 0.25 4.37 22.31
C LEU A 70 -0.49 3.23 21.61
N ALA A 71 -0.19 2.96 20.34
CA ALA A 71 -0.78 1.85 19.60
C ALA A 71 -0.47 0.50 20.28
N GLY A 72 0.77 0.32 20.73
CA GLY A 72 1.19 -0.88 21.46
C GLY A 72 0.42 -1.08 22.76
N SER A 73 0.02 0.00 23.45
CA SER A 73 -0.79 -0.07 24.68
C SER A 73 -2.21 -0.63 24.44
N PHE A 74 -2.70 -0.58 23.20
CA PHE A 74 -3.97 -1.17 22.77
C PHE A 74 -3.79 -2.50 22.02
N GLY A 75 -2.57 -3.04 21.96
CA GLY A 75 -2.27 -4.30 21.28
C GLY A 75 -2.17 -4.17 19.75
N LEU A 76 -1.98 -2.96 19.23
CA LEU A 76 -1.79 -2.71 17.80
C LEU A 76 -0.31 -2.70 17.43
N ASP A 77 0.06 -3.50 16.43
CA ASP A 77 1.33 -3.34 15.73
C ASP A 77 1.27 -2.09 14.83
N VAL A 78 2.43 -1.52 14.49
CA VAL A 78 2.49 -0.28 13.70
C VAL A 78 3.44 -0.41 12.52
N ASN A 79 2.93 -0.08 11.33
CA ASN A 79 3.76 0.27 10.18
C ASN A 79 3.85 1.79 10.07
N VAL A 80 5.06 2.31 9.97
CA VAL A 80 5.30 3.76 9.83
C VAL A 80 5.71 4.06 8.41
N ASP A 81 4.98 4.92 7.73
CA ASP A 81 5.45 5.45 6.45
C ASP A 81 6.39 6.63 6.72
N ALA A 82 7.54 6.68 6.05
CA ALA A 82 8.52 7.73 6.31
C ALA A 82 8.21 9.00 5.50
N LEU A 83 8.12 8.88 4.18
CA LEU A 83 7.96 10.00 3.25
C LEU A 83 6.50 10.22 2.89
N GLN A 84 5.79 10.96 3.75
CA GLN A 84 4.48 11.49 3.38
C GLN A 84 4.70 12.73 2.56
N GLY A 85 5.02 12.48 1.28
CA GLY A 85 4.93 13.47 0.23
C GLY A 85 3.49 13.60 -0.25
N HIS A 86 2.75 12.50 -0.47
CA HIS A 86 1.40 12.53 -1.02
C HIS A 86 0.37 11.86 -0.10
N LEU A 87 -0.74 12.53 0.22
CA LEU A 87 -1.86 11.98 1.00
C LEU A 87 -3.19 12.62 0.56
N SER A 88 -4.17 11.81 0.15
CA SER A 88 -5.54 12.23 -0.18
C SER A 88 -5.59 13.48 -1.08
N SER A 89 -4.87 13.46 -2.21
CA SER A 89 -4.68 14.56 -3.18
C SER A 89 -3.72 15.69 -2.81
N PHE A 90 -3.29 15.80 -1.55
CA PHE A 90 -2.36 16.85 -1.11
C PHE A 90 -0.91 16.41 -1.18
N ASP A 91 -0.06 17.31 -1.68
CA ASP A 91 1.39 17.17 -1.64
C ASP A 91 2.00 17.94 -0.45
N PHE A 92 2.57 17.21 0.50
CA PHE A 92 3.35 17.70 1.64
C PHE A 92 4.84 17.63 1.33
N VAL A 93 5.30 18.54 0.46
CA VAL A 93 6.73 18.65 0.09
C VAL A 93 7.41 19.74 0.91
N PRO A 94 8.60 19.48 1.51
CA PRO A 94 9.33 20.51 2.23
C PRO A 94 9.73 21.69 1.33
N SER A 95 9.74 22.91 1.91
CA SER A 95 10.04 24.14 1.17
C SER A 95 11.44 24.20 0.53
N TRP A 96 12.35 23.31 0.92
CA TRP A 96 13.71 23.20 0.36
C TRP A 96 13.78 22.34 -0.92
N LEU A 97 12.65 21.83 -1.40
CA LEU A 97 12.55 20.95 -2.56
C LEU A 97 11.67 21.48 -3.70
N ASP A 98 10.91 22.56 -3.47
CA ASP A 98 9.99 23.11 -4.48
C ASP A 98 10.16 24.64 -4.67
N SER A 99 9.45 25.22 -5.64
CA SER A 99 9.49 26.64 -6.00
C SER A 99 10.94 27.12 -6.30
N TRP A 100 11.44 28.16 -5.62
CA TRP A 100 12.82 28.66 -5.77
C TRP A 100 13.90 27.61 -5.46
N HIS A 101 13.57 26.57 -4.70
CA HIS A 101 14.47 25.48 -4.34
C HIS A 101 14.20 24.20 -5.12
N ARG A 102 13.39 24.27 -6.18
CA ARG A 102 12.98 23.12 -6.98
C ARG A 102 14.18 22.31 -7.44
N ARG A 103 14.24 21.07 -6.95
CA ARG A 103 15.25 20.06 -7.27
C ARG A 103 14.57 18.70 -7.41
N ASN A 104 15.25 17.77 -8.07
CA ASN A 104 14.67 16.46 -8.34
C ASN A 104 14.78 15.56 -7.10
N MET A 105 13.66 15.07 -6.60
CA MET A 105 13.63 14.21 -5.41
C MET A 105 14.27 12.83 -5.60
N PHE A 106 14.34 12.35 -6.84
CA PHE A 106 14.84 11.02 -7.18
C PHE A 106 16.31 11.03 -7.60
N THR A 107 16.80 12.13 -8.19
CA THR A 107 18.10 12.15 -8.87
C THR A 107 19.08 13.20 -8.38
N ASP A 108 18.64 14.25 -7.68
CA ASP A 108 19.57 15.22 -7.10
C ASP A 108 20.30 14.59 -5.90
N PRO A 109 21.63 14.44 -5.94
CA PRO A 109 22.38 13.66 -4.94
C PRO A 109 22.24 14.25 -3.52
N ASP A 110 22.13 15.57 -3.42
CA ASP A 110 22.02 16.30 -2.16
C ASP A 110 20.62 16.12 -1.54
N VAL A 111 19.60 16.01 -2.39
CA VAL A 111 18.22 15.70 -1.99
C VAL A 111 18.09 14.24 -1.58
N VAL A 112 18.59 13.30 -2.39
CA VAL A 112 18.53 11.86 -2.10
C VAL A 112 19.26 11.54 -0.80
N ALA A 113 20.46 12.10 -0.59
CA ALA A 113 21.22 11.89 0.65
C ALA A 113 20.48 12.44 1.88
N SER A 114 19.84 13.60 1.77
CA SER A 114 19.05 14.21 2.85
C SER A 114 17.78 13.41 3.16
N THR A 115 17.11 12.93 2.12
CA THR A 115 15.91 12.08 2.23
C THR A 115 16.26 10.75 2.90
N ALA A 116 17.36 10.11 2.49
CA ALA A 116 17.90 8.93 3.14
C ALA A 116 18.25 9.17 4.61
N ALA A 117 18.84 10.33 4.94
CA ALA A 117 19.13 10.68 6.33
C ALA A 117 17.85 10.80 7.18
N TYR A 118 16.77 11.36 6.62
CA TYR A 118 15.47 11.41 7.27
C TYR A 118 14.89 10.00 7.49
N VAL A 119 14.79 9.19 6.44
CA VAL A 119 14.28 7.80 6.52
C VAL A 119 15.05 7.00 7.57
N ARG A 120 16.37 7.12 7.61
CA ARG A 120 17.22 6.49 8.62
C ARG A 120 16.90 6.97 10.03
N ALA A 121 16.79 8.28 10.24
CA ALA A 121 16.52 8.86 11.55
C ALA A 121 15.14 8.44 12.08
N LEU A 122 14.11 8.45 11.22
CA LEU A 122 12.77 7.99 11.56
C LEU A 122 12.77 6.50 11.91
N ALA A 123 13.36 5.65 11.08
CA ALA A 123 13.45 4.23 11.37
C ALA A 123 14.20 3.96 12.68
N GLY A 124 15.28 4.69 12.96
CA GLY A 124 16.02 4.58 14.22
C GLY A 124 15.23 5.02 15.44
N ALA A 125 14.36 6.03 15.32
CA ALA A 125 13.53 6.53 16.42
C ALA A 125 12.46 5.53 16.89
N VAL A 126 12.09 4.57 16.05
CA VAL A 126 11.08 3.54 16.36
C VAL A 126 11.63 2.11 16.39
N ALA A 127 12.92 1.92 16.12
CA ALA A 127 13.54 0.60 15.97
C ALA A 127 13.46 -0.30 17.22
N ASP A 128 13.41 0.30 18.41
CA ASP A 128 13.36 -0.41 19.69
C ASP A 128 11.94 -0.80 20.12
N LYS A 129 10.93 -0.34 19.37
CA LYS A 129 9.52 -0.53 19.68
C LYS A 129 9.11 -1.98 19.42
N PRO A 130 8.62 -2.71 20.44
CA PRO A 130 8.34 -4.13 20.30
C PRO A 130 7.13 -4.42 19.40
N ASN A 131 6.28 -3.45 19.12
CA ASN A 131 5.12 -3.54 18.24
C ASN A 131 5.36 -2.90 16.86
N LEU A 132 6.61 -2.59 16.50
CA LEU A 132 6.93 -2.11 15.15
C LEU A 132 6.79 -3.27 14.15
N LEU A 133 5.83 -3.16 13.24
CA LEU A 133 5.63 -4.08 12.12
C LEU A 133 6.63 -3.81 11.00
N GLY A 134 6.89 -2.53 10.69
CA GLY A 134 7.77 -2.15 9.60
C GLY A 134 7.82 -0.66 9.30
N ILE A 135 8.66 -0.33 8.32
CA ILE A 135 8.79 1.00 7.72
C ILE A 135 8.42 0.90 6.24
N THR A 136 7.43 1.65 5.80
CA THR A 136 7.22 1.89 4.37
C THR A 136 7.97 3.16 3.98
N ILE A 137 8.67 3.16 2.84
CA ILE A 137 9.47 4.32 2.42
C ILE A 137 8.63 5.60 2.32
N GLY A 138 7.37 5.49 1.89
CA GLY A 138 6.40 6.58 1.89
C GLY A 138 5.16 6.18 1.12
N ASN A 139 4.09 6.93 1.30
CA ASN A 139 2.84 6.73 0.59
C ASN A 139 2.97 7.14 -0.89
N GLU A 140 2.75 6.19 -1.81
CA GLU A 140 2.59 6.41 -3.26
C GLU A 140 3.64 7.34 -3.89
N VAL A 141 4.90 7.21 -3.49
CA VAL A 141 5.95 8.18 -3.87
C VAL A 141 6.17 8.27 -5.38
N ASN A 142 5.85 7.21 -6.12
CA ASN A 142 5.91 7.20 -7.59
C ASN A 142 4.97 8.21 -8.26
N GLN A 143 3.97 8.74 -7.57
CA GLN A 143 3.08 9.77 -8.13
C GLN A 143 3.84 11.03 -8.55
N PHE A 144 4.93 11.36 -7.86
CA PHE A 144 5.80 12.50 -8.21
C PHE A 144 6.63 12.27 -9.49
N ALA A 145 6.71 11.06 -10.05
CA ALA A 145 7.66 10.72 -11.11
C ALA A 145 7.17 11.06 -12.52
N HIS A 146 5.85 11.17 -12.72
CA HIS A 146 5.26 11.27 -14.05
C HIS A 146 3.92 12.02 -14.01
N ALA A 147 3.38 12.35 -15.18
CA ALA A 147 1.97 12.75 -15.29
C ALA A 147 1.06 11.67 -14.65
N PRO A 148 -0.08 12.05 -14.05
CA PRO A 148 -0.74 13.35 -14.12
C PRO A 148 -0.24 14.41 -13.12
N HIS A 149 0.82 14.13 -12.33
CA HIS A 149 1.34 15.13 -11.39
C HIS A 149 1.68 16.43 -12.12
N PRO A 150 1.23 17.61 -11.64
CA PRO A 150 1.32 18.88 -12.39
C PRO A 150 2.74 19.39 -12.54
N ALA A 151 3.65 18.97 -11.66
CA ALA A 151 5.05 19.36 -11.67
C ALA A 151 5.96 18.16 -11.38
N PRO A 152 6.05 17.15 -12.27
CA PRO A 152 6.72 15.89 -11.96
C PRO A 152 8.23 16.04 -11.85
N HIS A 153 8.86 15.11 -11.13
CA HIS A 153 10.30 14.93 -11.00
C HIS A 153 10.74 13.82 -11.96
N ALA A 154 11.20 14.24 -13.15
CA ALA A 154 11.61 13.30 -14.19
C ALA A 154 12.67 12.30 -13.72
N VAL A 155 12.47 11.03 -14.04
CA VAL A 155 13.31 9.92 -13.57
C VAL A 155 13.19 8.76 -14.56
N THR A 156 14.26 7.99 -14.75
CA THR A 156 14.22 6.72 -15.50
C THR A 156 13.96 5.55 -14.56
N ALA A 157 13.53 4.39 -15.08
CA ALA A 157 13.37 3.18 -14.28
C ALA A 157 14.68 2.80 -13.54
N GLU A 158 15.83 2.87 -14.20
CA GLU A 158 17.12 2.59 -13.57
C GLU A 158 17.42 3.54 -12.38
N GLN A 159 17.12 4.83 -12.56
CA GLN A 159 17.26 5.81 -11.48
C GLN A 159 16.25 5.56 -10.34
N GLY A 160 15.04 5.10 -10.68
CA GLY A 160 14.04 4.66 -9.71
C GLY A 160 14.53 3.49 -8.85
N HIS A 161 15.15 2.47 -9.44
CA HIS A 161 15.79 1.39 -8.70
C HIS A 161 16.90 1.90 -7.77
N ALA A 162 17.76 2.80 -8.26
CA ALA A 162 18.85 3.36 -7.45
C ALA A 162 18.30 4.15 -6.24
N TRP A 163 17.24 4.94 -6.45
CA TRP A 163 16.58 5.69 -5.38
C TRP A 163 15.92 4.75 -4.36
N ALA A 164 15.13 3.77 -4.82
CA ALA A 164 14.45 2.82 -3.94
C ALA A 164 15.45 2.01 -3.10
N ALA A 165 16.54 1.53 -3.71
CA ALA A 165 17.62 0.85 -3.01
C ALA A 165 18.25 1.74 -1.92
N ALA A 166 18.51 3.02 -2.23
CA ALA A 166 19.06 3.96 -1.25
C ALA A 166 18.12 4.19 -0.07
N MET A 167 16.81 4.33 -0.31
CA MET A 167 15.82 4.52 0.75
C MET A 167 15.65 3.26 1.62
N VAL A 168 15.56 2.08 0.99
CA VAL A 168 15.50 0.80 1.71
C VAL A 168 16.74 0.60 2.58
N ALA A 169 17.93 0.83 2.02
CA ALA A 169 19.18 0.75 2.78
C ALA A 169 19.21 1.73 3.96
N ALA A 170 18.67 2.94 3.79
CA ALA A 170 18.57 3.92 4.86
C ALA A 170 17.64 3.47 6.00
N ALA A 171 16.45 2.96 5.67
CA ALA A 171 15.51 2.42 6.65
C ALA A 171 16.14 1.26 7.43
N ARG A 172 16.78 0.31 6.74
CA ARG A 172 17.51 -0.80 7.38
C ARG A 172 18.61 -0.34 8.32
N ALA A 173 19.40 0.64 7.89
CA ALA A 173 20.46 1.19 8.72
C ALA A 173 19.90 1.83 10.01
N GLY A 174 18.75 2.50 9.93
CA GLY A 174 18.06 3.06 11.09
C GLY A 174 17.54 1.97 12.03
N LEU A 175 16.87 0.95 11.48
CA LEU A 175 16.38 -0.20 12.26
C LEU A 175 17.52 -0.93 12.99
N GLY A 176 18.67 -1.11 12.32
CA GLY A 176 19.84 -1.75 12.92
C GLY A 176 20.46 -0.95 14.07
N SER A 177 20.68 0.35 13.87
CA SER A 177 21.35 1.19 14.88
C SER A 177 20.53 1.39 16.15
N GLY A 178 19.20 1.54 16.02
CA GLY A 178 18.33 1.69 17.19
C GLY A 178 18.22 0.40 18.02
N LEU A 179 18.27 -0.78 17.37
CA LEU A 179 18.29 -2.06 18.08
C LEU A 179 19.60 -2.27 18.86
N GLU A 180 20.75 -1.90 18.29
CA GLU A 180 22.05 -1.95 18.97
C GLU A 180 22.09 -1.05 20.22
N ALA A 181 21.55 0.16 20.12
CA ALA A 181 21.45 1.09 21.26
C ALA A 181 20.65 0.49 22.43
N ARG A 182 19.56 -0.25 22.13
CA ARG A 182 18.75 -0.96 23.12
C ARG A 182 19.52 -2.08 23.83
N LEU A 183 20.27 -2.90 23.07
CA LEU A 183 21.06 -4.00 23.62
C LEU A 183 22.23 -3.49 24.49
N GLY A 184 22.78 -2.32 24.18
CA GLY A 184 23.80 -1.66 25.02
C GLY A 184 23.28 -1.08 26.33
N ALA A 185 21.97 -0.77 26.43
CA ALA A 185 21.36 -0.12 27.59
C ALA A 185 20.63 -1.09 28.56
N ALA A 186 20.29 -2.31 28.13
CA ALA A 186 19.50 -3.27 28.92
C ALA A 186 20.36 -4.42 29.48
N SER A 187 20.39 -4.54 30.82
CA SER A 187 20.70 -5.79 31.52
C SER A 187 19.66 -6.85 31.15
N SER A 188 20.13 -8.03 30.77
CA SER A 188 19.38 -9.16 30.22
C SER A 188 18.06 -9.49 30.95
N VAL A 189 16.95 -9.36 30.22
CA VAL A 189 15.72 -10.12 30.49
C VAL A 189 15.35 -10.86 29.19
N PRO A 190 15.34 -12.21 29.18
CA PRO A 190 14.95 -12.96 27.99
C PRO A 190 13.45 -12.84 27.76
N SER A 191 13.05 -12.42 26.56
CA SER A 191 11.67 -12.55 26.08
C SER A 191 11.39 -14.01 25.75
N ALA A 192 10.30 -14.55 26.31
CA ALA A 192 9.73 -15.82 25.88
C ALA A 192 8.97 -15.64 24.56
N THR A 193 8.88 -16.71 23.77
CA THR A 193 8.27 -16.86 22.43
C THR A 193 9.16 -16.47 21.25
N GLY A 194 9.07 -17.29 20.19
CA GLY A 194 10.07 -17.45 19.13
C GLY A 194 10.54 -16.17 18.44
N SER A 195 11.70 -16.26 17.78
CA SER A 195 12.28 -15.21 16.92
C SER A 195 11.22 -14.58 16.02
N ARG A 196 10.68 -13.42 16.42
CA ARG A 196 9.88 -12.61 15.51
C ARG A 196 10.81 -12.15 14.38
N PRO A 197 10.40 -12.27 13.10
CA PRO A 197 11.11 -11.61 12.01
C PRO A 197 11.31 -10.13 12.37
N GLY A 198 12.45 -9.56 11.99
CA GLY A 198 12.68 -8.12 12.18
C GLY A 198 11.63 -7.28 11.45
N PRO A 199 11.49 -5.98 11.81
CA PRO A 199 10.54 -5.10 11.15
C PRO A 199 10.74 -5.07 9.63
N LEU A 200 9.63 -5.11 8.89
CA LEU A 200 9.64 -5.07 7.43
C LEU A 200 10.13 -3.71 6.92
N VAL A 201 10.72 -3.68 5.73
CA VAL A 201 10.89 -2.46 4.94
C VAL A 201 10.17 -2.64 3.61
N THR A 202 9.27 -1.74 3.25
CA THR A 202 8.47 -1.83 2.02
C THR A 202 8.51 -0.54 1.21
N VAL A 203 8.23 -0.63 -0.08
CA VAL A 203 8.03 0.51 -0.99
C VAL A 203 6.59 0.45 -1.47
N ALA A 204 5.83 1.52 -1.27
CA ALA A 204 4.44 1.61 -1.71
C ALA A 204 4.33 2.46 -2.98
N GLN A 205 3.47 2.02 -3.89
CA GLN A 205 3.22 2.65 -5.18
C GLN A 205 1.74 2.66 -5.47
N TYR A 206 1.23 3.76 -6.04
CA TYR A 206 -0.13 3.76 -6.59
C TYR A 206 -0.18 2.96 -7.90
N ASP A 207 -1.39 2.71 -8.38
CA ASP A 207 -1.68 1.67 -9.36
C ASP A 207 -1.13 1.92 -10.78
N ALA A 208 -0.71 3.14 -11.12
CA ALA A 208 -0.01 3.42 -12.39
C ALA A 208 1.26 2.59 -12.55
N ALA A 209 1.88 2.11 -11.46
CA ALA A 209 2.99 1.17 -11.54
C ALA A 209 2.60 -0.08 -12.35
N TRP A 210 1.37 -0.54 -12.23
CA TRP A 210 0.84 -1.76 -12.87
C TRP A 210 0.10 -1.46 -14.17
N TYR A 211 -0.41 -0.24 -14.35
CA TYR A 211 -1.38 0.09 -15.41
C TYR A 211 -0.91 1.11 -16.45
N ASP A 212 0.09 1.94 -16.17
CA ASP A 212 0.56 2.97 -17.09
C ASP A 212 1.98 2.64 -17.60
N ASP A 213 2.10 2.30 -18.89
CA ASP A 213 3.38 2.03 -19.53
C ASP A 213 4.37 3.20 -19.48
N ALA A 214 3.90 4.44 -19.31
CA ALA A 214 4.75 5.62 -19.21
C ALA A 214 5.31 5.86 -17.79
N GLN A 215 4.73 5.25 -16.76
CA GLN A 215 5.15 5.41 -15.37
C GLN A 215 6.55 4.81 -15.15
N PRO A 216 7.60 5.61 -14.81
CA PRO A 216 8.96 5.10 -14.67
C PRO A 216 9.16 4.10 -13.54
N PHE A 217 8.35 4.20 -12.48
CA PHE A 217 8.33 3.25 -11.38
C PHE A 217 7.36 2.11 -11.72
N GLY A 218 7.88 1.05 -12.34
CA GLY A 218 7.12 -0.13 -12.72
C GLY A 218 7.05 -1.24 -11.65
N PRO A 219 6.38 -2.36 -11.99
CA PRO A 219 6.14 -3.51 -11.11
C PRO A 219 7.42 -4.09 -10.47
N GLU A 220 8.52 -4.09 -11.21
CA GLU A 220 9.83 -4.56 -10.78
C GLU A 220 10.37 -3.78 -9.57
N HIS A 221 9.98 -2.51 -9.40
CA HIS A 221 10.42 -1.73 -8.24
C HIS A 221 9.75 -2.22 -6.95
N ALA A 222 8.46 -2.55 -7.01
CA ALA A 222 7.72 -3.10 -5.87
C ALA A 222 8.13 -4.55 -5.56
N ALA A 223 8.54 -5.32 -6.58
CA ALA A 223 8.96 -6.72 -6.41
C ALA A 223 10.43 -6.87 -5.98
N ASP A 224 11.35 -6.04 -6.49
CA ASP A 224 12.79 -6.19 -6.25
C ASP A 224 13.26 -5.44 -4.98
N HIS A 225 12.49 -4.48 -4.47
CA HIS A 225 12.85 -3.70 -3.27
C HIS A 225 11.95 -4.00 -2.08
N GLY A 226 12.54 -3.99 -0.87
CA GLY A 226 11.83 -4.27 0.37
C GLY A 226 11.45 -5.74 0.57
N ASP A 227 10.63 -6.02 1.59
CA ASP A 227 10.32 -7.37 2.07
C ASP A 227 9.00 -7.93 1.56
N ALA A 228 8.09 -7.07 1.11
CA ALA A 228 6.77 -7.45 0.64
C ALA A 228 6.35 -6.55 -0.53
N THR A 229 5.60 -7.12 -1.47
CA THR A 229 5.02 -6.37 -2.59
C THR A 229 3.75 -5.69 -2.12
N VAL A 230 3.75 -4.36 -2.12
CA VAL A 230 2.62 -3.55 -1.66
C VAL A 230 1.72 -3.18 -2.83
N THR A 231 0.40 -3.22 -2.61
CA THR A 231 -0.61 -2.81 -3.57
C THR A 231 -1.67 -1.94 -2.90
N HIS A 232 -2.14 -0.92 -3.62
CA HIS A 232 -3.25 -0.04 -3.22
C HIS A 232 -4.40 -0.21 -4.22
N SER A 233 -5.56 -0.62 -3.74
CA SER A 233 -6.71 -0.98 -4.58
C SER A 233 -7.82 0.06 -4.46
N TRP A 234 -7.97 0.87 -5.51
CA TRP A 234 -8.97 1.93 -5.59
C TRP A 234 -9.84 1.80 -6.84
N VAL A 235 -11.11 1.44 -6.67
CA VAL A 235 -12.02 1.15 -7.80
C VAL A 235 -12.49 2.38 -8.58
N PHE A 236 -12.18 3.60 -8.10
CA PHE A 236 -12.40 4.83 -8.86
C PHE A 236 -11.43 4.98 -10.05
N ASN A 237 -10.43 4.10 -10.20
CA ASN A 237 -9.49 4.10 -11.32
C ASN A 237 -10.12 3.72 -12.68
N GLY A 238 -11.41 3.37 -12.70
CA GLY A 238 -12.12 2.92 -13.90
C GLY A 238 -12.82 1.58 -13.73
N SER A 239 -12.40 0.78 -12.75
CA SER A 239 -13.06 -0.50 -12.48
C SER A 239 -14.55 -0.33 -12.18
N ALA A 240 -14.92 0.55 -11.25
CA ALA A 240 -16.33 0.78 -10.91
C ALA A 240 -17.13 1.44 -12.03
N ALA A 241 -16.49 2.27 -12.86
CA ALA A 241 -17.14 2.85 -14.04
C ALA A 241 -17.47 1.78 -15.10
N LEU A 242 -16.62 0.75 -15.23
CA LEU A 242 -16.79 -0.33 -16.20
C LEU A 242 -17.75 -1.42 -15.70
N HIS A 243 -17.65 -1.81 -14.43
CA HIS A 243 -18.35 -2.97 -13.88
C HIS A 243 -19.51 -2.62 -12.95
N GLY A 244 -19.64 -1.36 -12.53
CA GLY A 244 -20.51 -0.94 -11.43
C GLY A 244 -19.89 -1.21 -10.06
N ALA A 245 -20.34 -0.48 -9.03
CA ALA A 245 -19.78 -0.51 -7.68
C ALA A 245 -19.59 -1.93 -7.10
N LEU A 246 -20.62 -2.78 -7.22
CA LEU A 246 -20.64 -4.16 -6.75
C LEU A 246 -20.40 -5.18 -7.87
N GLY A 247 -19.98 -4.73 -9.05
CA GLY A 247 -19.68 -5.61 -10.17
C GLY A 247 -18.44 -6.47 -9.90
N PRO A 248 -18.32 -7.64 -10.55
CA PRO A 248 -17.20 -8.58 -10.33
C PRO A 248 -15.82 -7.93 -10.43
N GLY A 249 -15.59 -7.07 -11.43
CA GLY A 249 -14.30 -6.39 -11.61
C GLY A 249 -13.98 -5.37 -10.52
N SER A 250 -14.98 -4.86 -9.80
CA SER A 250 -14.79 -3.92 -8.69
C SER A 250 -14.54 -4.63 -7.37
N VAL A 251 -15.41 -5.58 -6.99
CA VAL A 251 -15.22 -6.32 -5.74
C VAL A 251 -14.03 -7.29 -5.78
N ARG A 252 -13.55 -7.68 -6.97
CA ARG A 252 -12.31 -8.48 -7.13
C ARG A 252 -11.07 -7.64 -7.41
N HIS A 253 -11.15 -6.32 -7.47
CA HIS A 253 -10.00 -5.50 -7.86
C HIS A 253 -8.78 -5.70 -6.95
N GLY A 254 -9.00 -5.83 -5.63
CA GLY A 254 -7.93 -6.14 -4.68
C GLY A 254 -7.29 -7.52 -4.91
N GLU A 255 -8.11 -8.55 -5.17
CA GLU A 255 -7.64 -9.90 -5.54
C GLU A 255 -6.83 -9.86 -6.83
N TYR A 256 -7.34 -9.20 -7.86
CA TYR A 256 -6.68 -9.03 -9.15
C TYR A 256 -5.32 -8.37 -9.00
N LEU A 257 -5.25 -7.25 -8.31
CA LEU A 257 -4.02 -6.47 -8.17
C LEU A 257 -2.95 -7.24 -7.39
N LEU A 258 -3.32 -7.99 -6.35
CA LEU A 258 -2.40 -8.88 -5.63
C LEU A 258 -1.86 -9.99 -6.53
N GLN A 259 -2.72 -10.64 -7.31
CA GLN A 259 -2.32 -11.72 -8.22
C GLN A 259 -1.43 -11.21 -9.35
N LEU A 260 -1.74 -10.04 -9.90
CA LEU A 260 -0.94 -9.35 -10.92
C LEU A 260 0.43 -8.96 -10.36
N ALA A 261 0.46 -8.28 -9.22
CA ALA A 261 1.71 -7.80 -8.62
C ALA A 261 2.68 -8.95 -8.32
N ALA A 262 2.16 -10.08 -7.86
CA ALA A 262 2.95 -11.28 -7.58
C ALA A 262 3.63 -11.90 -8.81
N ALA A 263 3.22 -11.55 -10.04
CA ALA A 263 3.86 -12.05 -11.26
C ALA A 263 5.33 -11.61 -11.38
N TRP A 264 5.70 -10.47 -10.78
CA TRP A 264 7.07 -9.95 -10.75
C TRP A 264 7.90 -10.46 -9.57
N ASN A 265 7.29 -11.13 -8.60
CA ASN A 265 8.01 -11.67 -7.44
C ASN A 265 8.99 -12.77 -7.89
N ARG A 266 10.27 -12.61 -7.55
CA ARG A 266 11.32 -13.61 -7.83
C ARG A 266 11.35 -14.77 -6.84
N ASP A 267 10.78 -14.55 -5.66
CA ASP A 267 10.63 -15.53 -4.59
C ASP A 267 9.14 -15.88 -4.48
N ALA A 268 8.81 -17.16 -4.65
CA ALA A 268 7.44 -17.67 -4.52
C ALA A 268 6.84 -17.39 -3.14
N ALA A 269 7.68 -17.28 -2.10
CA ALA A 269 7.25 -17.01 -0.73
C ALA A 269 7.16 -15.51 -0.41
N ARG A 270 7.50 -14.60 -1.34
CA ARG A 270 7.43 -13.15 -1.12
C ARG A 270 6.01 -12.75 -0.73
N PRO A 271 5.79 -12.16 0.46
CA PRO A 271 4.46 -11.74 0.87
C PRO A 271 3.91 -10.61 -0.01
N ASN A 272 2.61 -10.63 -0.25
CA ASN A 272 1.88 -9.53 -0.88
C ASN A 272 1.04 -8.82 0.17
N TRP A 273 1.03 -7.50 0.19
CA TRP A 273 0.28 -6.71 1.16
C TRP A 273 -0.67 -5.76 0.43
N LEU A 274 -1.97 -5.96 0.65
CA LEU A 274 -2.99 -4.99 0.28
C LEU A 274 -2.98 -3.87 1.34
N GLN A 275 -2.07 -2.92 1.19
CA GLN A 275 -1.80 -1.88 2.18
C GLN A 275 -2.84 -0.74 2.12
N GLU A 276 -3.57 -0.63 1.02
CA GLU A 276 -4.75 0.23 0.94
C GLU A 276 -5.88 -0.44 0.15
N VAL A 277 -7.08 -0.36 0.70
CA VAL A 277 -8.35 -0.63 0.03
C VAL A 277 -9.44 0.10 0.78
N GLY A 278 -10.38 0.70 0.06
CA GLY A 278 -11.51 1.44 0.63
C GLY A 278 -12.75 1.37 -0.25
N ALA A 279 -13.86 1.91 0.24
CA ALA A 279 -15.13 2.01 -0.48
C ALA A 279 -15.39 3.49 -0.88
N PRO A 280 -14.82 3.96 -2.00
CA PRO A 280 -14.86 5.38 -2.34
C PRO A 280 -16.25 5.84 -2.77
N THR A 281 -16.79 6.85 -2.09
CA THR A 281 -18.20 7.24 -2.18
C THR A 281 -18.61 7.88 -3.50
N ASN A 282 -17.64 8.32 -4.31
CA ASN A 282 -17.89 8.82 -5.67
C ASN A 282 -18.30 7.71 -6.66
N VAL A 283 -17.96 6.44 -6.36
CA VAL A 283 -18.27 5.30 -7.24
C VAL A 283 -18.90 4.11 -6.51
N VAL A 284 -18.93 4.11 -5.18
CA VAL A 284 -19.63 3.14 -4.34
C VAL A 284 -20.64 3.88 -3.47
N ASP A 285 -21.94 3.65 -3.66
CA ASP A 285 -22.96 4.29 -2.83
C ASP A 285 -22.75 3.91 -1.34
N PRO A 286 -22.90 4.84 -0.38
CA PRO A 286 -22.81 4.52 1.04
C PRO A 286 -23.70 3.34 1.49
N ALA A 287 -24.84 3.11 0.83
CA ALA A 287 -25.70 1.95 1.08
C ALA A 287 -25.07 0.62 0.67
N ASP A 288 -24.18 0.63 -0.33
CA ASP A 288 -23.48 -0.54 -0.87
C ASP A 288 -22.11 -0.75 -0.20
N ALA A 289 -21.58 0.24 0.52
CA ALA A 289 -20.23 0.20 1.09
C ALA A 289 -19.96 -1.04 1.97
N ALA A 290 -20.92 -1.45 2.80
CA ALA A 290 -20.78 -2.65 3.63
C ALA A 290 -20.68 -3.93 2.79
N ALA A 291 -21.52 -4.05 1.75
CA ALA A 291 -21.49 -5.20 0.83
C ALA A 291 -20.22 -5.21 -0.02
N PHE A 292 -19.74 -4.05 -0.44
CA PHE A 292 -18.47 -3.89 -1.13
C PHE A 292 -17.30 -4.35 -0.26
N THR A 293 -17.23 -3.90 0.99
CA THR A 293 -16.21 -4.31 1.98
C THR A 293 -16.22 -5.82 2.17
N GLU A 294 -17.39 -6.42 2.39
CA GLU A 294 -17.50 -7.85 2.61
C GLU A 294 -16.99 -8.66 1.41
N GLN A 295 -17.49 -8.36 0.21
CA GLN A 295 -17.12 -9.08 -1.00
C GLN A 295 -15.63 -8.90 -1.32
N THR A 296 -15.12 -7.67 -1.21
CA THR A 296 -13.71 -7.36 -1.50
C THR A 296 -12.75 -8.10 -0.59
N ILE A 297 -12.97 -8.04 0.72
CA ILE A 297 -12.09 -8.71 1.67
C ILE A 297 -12.18 -10.24 1.50
N ARG A 298 -13.36 -10.81 1.26
CA ARG A 298 -13.49 -12.25 1.01
C ARG A 298 -12.68 -12.72 -0.20
N HIS A 299 -12.65 -11.95 -1.30
CA HIS A 299 -11.83 -12.27 -2.46
C HIS A 299 -10.32 -12.16 -2.17
N VAL A 300 -9.92 -11.17 -1.36
CA VAL A 300 -8.51 -10.98 -0.96
C VAL A 300 -8.01 -12.09 -0.04
N LEU A 301 -8.86 -12.60 0.87
CA LEU A 301 -8.49 -13.62 1.86
C LEU A 301 -7.90 -14.90 1.24
N ASP A 302 -8.30 -15.22 0.01
CA ASP A 302 -7.91 -16.45 -0.69
C ASP A 302 -6.88 -16.22 -1.82
N ALA A 303 -6.35 -15.00 -1.94
CA ALA A 303 -5.29 -14.67 -2.90
C ALA A 303 -3.90 -15.18 -2.43
N GLN A 304 -2.93 -15.22 -3.35
CA GLN A 304 -1.62 -15.82 -3.09
C GLN A 304 -0.78 -15.04 -2.07
N HIS A 305 -0.28 -15.72 -1.04
CA HIS A 305 0.71 -15.23 -0.06
C HIS A 305 0.40 -13.85 0.55
N VAL A 306 -0.87 -13.58 0.86
CA VAL A 306 -1.28 -12.29 1.39
C VAL A 306 -0.89 -12.14 2.86
N LEU A 307 -0.04 -11.14 3.13
CA LEU A 307 0.39 -10.74 4.47
C LEU A 307 -0.77 -10.18 5.29
N GLY A 308 -1.54 -9.28 4.68
CA GLY A 308 -2.61 -8.56 5.33
C GLY A 308 -3.45 -7.71 4.40
N VAL A 309 -4.57 -7.24 4.95
CA VAL A 309 -5.37 -6.14 4.41
C VAL A 309 -5.34 -4.97 5.39
N THR A 310 -5.09 -3.77 4.87
CA THR A 310 -5.10 -2.54 5.65
C THR A 310 -6.13 -1.58 5.06
N TRP A 311 -7.24 -1.40 5.76
CA TRP A 311 -8.38 -0.62 5.26
C TRP A 311 -8.06 0.88 5.26
N TRP A 312 -8.42 1.58 4.20
CA TRP A 312 -8.42 3.04 4.15
C TRP A 312 -9.85 3.57 4.37
N CYS A 313 -10.14 4.28 5.46
CA CYS A 313 -9.26 4.67 6.58
C CYS A 313 -9.99 4.59 7.93
N SER A 314 -9.35 4.98 9.03
CA SER A 314 -9.96 4.89 10.37
C SER A 314 -11.12 5.86 10.58
N HIS A 315 -10.89 7.16 10.37
CA HIS A 315 -11.85 8.21 10.70
C HIS A 315 -12.11 9.11 9.49
N ASP A 316 -13.37 9.50 9.32
CA ASP A 316 -13.80 10.52 8.36
C ASP A 316 -13.05 11.84 8.60
N VAL A 317 -12.73 12.54 7.51
CA VAL A 317 -12.12 13.86 7.56
C VAL A 317 -13.16 14.88 8.04
N ALA A 318 -12.77 15.77 8.96
CA ALA A 318 -13.65 16.82 9.43
C ALA A 318 -14.02 17.77 8.28
N ARG A 319 -15.31 18.00 8.07
CA ARG A 319 -15.85 18.96 7.06
C ARG A 319 -15.46 20.42 7.30
N SER A 320 -14.78 20.72 8.42
CA SER A 320 -14.13 22.02 8.67
C SER A 320 -12.80 22.19 7.94
N LEU A 321 -12.20 21.11 7.45
CA LEU A 321 -11.05 21.14 6.54
C LEU A 321 -11.57 21.18 5.10
N ALA A 322 -10.98 22.01 4.26
CA ALA A 322 -11.44 22.26 2.89
C ALA A 322 -10.52 21.62 1.84
N ASP A 323 -10.94 21.68 0.57
CA ASP A 323 -10.16 21.35 -0.63
C ASP A 323 -9.79 19.88 -0.82
N PHE A 324 -10.41 18.97 -0.06
CA PHE A 324 -10.37 17.54 -0.37
C PHE A 324 -11.33 17.21 -1.52
N PRO A 325 -10.99 16.23 -2.39
CA PRO A 325 -12.00 15.55 -3.20
C PRO A 325 -13.14 15.06 -2.30
N GLU A 326 -14.39 15.29 -2.72
CA GLU A 326 -15.56 15.07 -1.88
C GLU A 326 -15.63 13.67 -1.25
N LEU A 327 -15.11 12.65 -1.94
CA LEU A 327 -15.10 11.27 -1.45
C LEU A 327 -14.27 11.09 -0.17
N GLU A 328 -13.19 11.85 0.01
CA GLU A 328 -12.21 11.67 1.09
C GLU A 328 -12.80 11.95 2.47
N TYR A 329 -13.86 12.76 2.53
CA TYR A 329 -14.54 13.08 3.78
C TYR A 329 -15.23 11.87 4.42
N ASP A 330 -15.64 10.88 3.61
CA ASP A 330 -16.56 9.82 4.04
C ASP A 330 -15.95 8.40 3.94
N LEU A 331 -14.61 8.28 3.83
CA LEU A 331 -13.90 6.99 3.72
C LEU A 331 -13.68 6.24 5.04
N GLY A 332 -13.90 6.89 6.19
CA GLY A 332 -13.59 6.34 7.50
C GLY A 332 -14.46 5.12 7.87
N LEU A 333 -13.91 4.22 8.68
CA LEU A 333 -14.68 3.19 9.39
C LEU A 333 -15.52 3.81 10.52
N PHE A 334 -15.04 4.90 11.08
CA PHE A 334 -15.73 5.76 12.02
C PHE A 334 -16.02 7.12 11.39
N THR A 335 -17.12 7.73 11.80
CA THR A 335 -17.33 9.16 11.56
C THR A 335 -16.31 9.99 12.34
N ASN A 336 -16.16 11.27 11.98
CA ASN A 336 -15.21 12.18 12.61
C ASN A 336 -15.44 12.36 14.13
N ASP A 337 -16.68 12.20 14.60
CA ASP A 337 -17.07 12.21 16.02
C ASP A 337 -16.95 10.83 16.72
N GLY A 338 -16.39 9.83 16.04
CA GLY A 338 -16.07 8.51 16.60
C GLY A 338 -17.23 7.51 16.58
N ARG A 339 -18.30 7.74 15.81
CA ARG A 339 -19.39 6.75 15.68
C ARG A 339 -19.02 5.71 14.62
N LEU A 340 -19.19 4.44 14.95
CA LEU A 340 -18.97 3.34 14.02
C LEU A 340 -19.96 3.41 12.85
N LYS A 341 -19.46 3.25 11.61
CA LYS A 341 -20.26 3.22 10.37
C LYS A 341 -20.54 1.77 9.95
N PRO A 342 -21.55 1.52 9.08
CA PRO A 342 -21.82 0.17 8.54
C PRO A 342 -20.61 -0.49 7.87
N VAL A 343 -19.76 0.28 7.19
CA VAL A 343 -18.49 -0.18 6.62
C VAL A 343 -17.52 -0.68 7.71
N GLY A 344 -17.49 -0.01 8.87
CA GLY A 344 -16.74 -0.40 10.06
C GLY A 344 -17.29 -1.65 10.74
N GLU A 345 -18.61 -1.81 10.78
CA GLU A 345 -19.25 -3.04 11.27
C GLU A 345 -18.89 -4.25 10.40
N ALA A 346 -18.95 -4.09 9.07
CA ALA A 346 -18.57 -5.13 8.11
C ALA A 346 -17.08 -5.50 8.23
N PHE A 347 -16.20 -4.51 8.31
CA PHE A 347 -14.77 -4.73 8.55
C PHE A 347 -14.52 -5.46 9.87
N ALA A 348 -15.13 -5.02 10.97
CA ALA A 348 -14.96 -5.64 12.28
C ALA A 348 -15.45 -7.09 12.32
N ALA A 349 -16.57 -7.40 11.65
CA ALA A 349 -17.07 -8.77 11.54
C ALA A 349 -16.06 -9.69 10.84
N LEU A 350 -15.46 -9.22 9.73
CA LEU A 350 -14.44 -9.96 8.98
C LEU A 350 -13.14 -10.12 9.76
N ALA A 351 -12.64 -9.04 10.37
CA ALA A 351 -11.43 -9.08 11.18
C ALA A 351 -11.53 -10.10 12.32
N ARG A 352 -12.66 -10.12 13.05
CA ARG A 352 -12.89 -11.11 14.11
C ARG A 352 -13.05 -12.53 13.59
N ALA A 353 -13.73 -12.71 12.45
CA ALA A 353 -13.89 -14.03 11.85
C ALA A 353 -12.54 -14.63 11.44
N GLU A 354 -11.64 -13.82 10.88
CA GLU A 354 -10.29 -14.24 10.46
C GLU A 354 -9.46 -14.79 11.63
N HIS A 355 -9.57 -14.20 12.83
CA HIS A 355 -8.84 -14.69 14.01
C HIS A 355 -9.16 -16.14 14.37
N THR A 356 -10.30 -16.65 13.91
CA THR A 356 -10.77 -18.03 14.14
C THR A 356 -10.74 -18.90 12.89
N ARG A 357 -10.24 -18.37 11.76
CA ARG A 357 -10.21 -19.08 10.48
C ARG A 357 -9.12 -20.16 10.51
N ASP A 358 -9.43 -21.31 9.91
CA ASP A 358 -8.43 -22.34 9.62
C ASP A 358 -7.32 -21.80 8.69
N ALA A 359 -6.22 -22.56 8.56
CA ALA A 359 -5.08 -22.17 7.75
C ALA A 359 -5.50 -21.66 6.34
N PRO A 360 -4.82 -20.64 5.79
CA PRO A 360 -5.17 -20.08 4.49
C PRO A 360 -5.16 -21.17 3.41
N ALA A 361 -6.06 -21.03 2.44
CA ALA A 361 -6.16 -21.97 1.33
C ALA A 361 -4.86 -21.94 0.50
N ALA A 362 -4.50 -23.08 -0.09
CA ALA A 362 -3.40 -23.13 -1.05
C ALA A 362 -3.72 -22.20 -2.24
N PRO A 363 -2.72 -21.49 -2.82
CA PRO A 363 -2.93 -20.64 -3.98
C PRO A 363 -3.62 -21.38 -5.16
N PRO A 364 -4.35 -20.67 -6.03
CA PRO A 364 -4.95 -21.28 -7.23
C PRO A 364 -3.90 -21.95 -8.13
N ALA A 365 -4.10 -23.20 -8.54
CA ALA A 365 -3.12 -23.93 -9.35
C ALA A 365 -3.05 -23.47 -10.83
N THR A 366 -4.04 -22.69 -11.28
CA THR A 366 -4.07 -22.10 -12.62
C THR A 366 -3.46 -20.71 -12.61
N ALA A 367 -2.61 -20.43 -13.61
CA ALA A 367 -2.08 -19.11 -13.89
C ALA A 367 -2.51 -18.60 -15.28
N LEU A 368 -2.88 -17.33 -15.37
CA LEU A 368 -3.00 -16.60 -16.64
C LEU A 368 -1.65 -16.02 -17.00
N VAL A 369 -1.23 -16.18 -18.26
CA VAL A 369 0.07 -15.69 -18.72
C VAL A 369 -0.04 -14.27 -19.26
N LEU A 370 0.80 -13.38 -18.71
CA LEU A 370 0.99 -12.01 -19.20
C LEU A 370 2.16 -11.98 -20.18
N ASP A 371 1.91 -11.53 -21.40
CA ASP A 371 2.93 -11.47 -22.46
C ASP A 371 3.83 -10.24 -22.29
N ASP A 372 4.77 -10.29 -21.35
CA ASP A 372 5.76 -9.24 -21.09
C ASP A 372 6.89 -9.17 -22.13
N VAL A 373 7.02 -10.22 -22.95
CA VAL A 373 8.00 -10.31 -24.04
C VAL A 373 7.37 -10.81 -25.33
N LEU A 374 7.89 -10.34 -26.46
CA LEU A 374 7.58 -10.85 -27.79
C LEU A 374 8.24 -12.22 -28.02
N THR A 375 7.87 -12.89 -29.12
CA THR A 375 8.41 -14.22 -29.48
C THR A 375 9.92 -14.26 -29.68
N ASP A 376 10.54 -13.12 -29.99
CA ASP A 376 11.98 -12.98 -30.13
C ASP A 376 12.70 -12.62 -28.81
N GLY A 377 11.95 -12.50 -27.71
CA GLY A 377 12.45 -12.19 -26.37
C GLY A 377 12.64 -10.70 -26.09
N THR A 378 12.25 -9.81 -27.01
CA THR A 378 12.25 -8.36 -26.76
C THR A 378 11.03 -7.94 -25.93
N ASP A 379 11.16 -6.82 -25.21
CA ASP A 379 10.07 -6.30 -24.36
C ASP A 379 8.80 -6.04 -25.17
N HIS A 380 7.66 -6.50 -24.64
CA HIS A 380 6.36 -6.18 -25.21
C HIS A 380 5.82 -4.88 -24.60
N HIS A 381 5.77 -3.83 -25.42
CA HIS A 381 5.21 -2.55 -25.02
C HIS A 381 3.68 -2.60 -24.89
N GLY A 382 3.10 -1.83 -23.96
CA GLY A 382 1.64 -1.77 -23.77
C GLY A 382 1.12 -2.81 -22.79
N THR A 383 2.00 -3.64 -22.22
CA THR A 383 1.64 -4.74 -21.32
C THR A 383 0.94 -4.22 -20.05
N ARG A 384 1.34 -3.06 -19.53
CA ARG A 384 0.70 -2.47 -18.34
C ARG A 384 -0.66 -1.90 -18.66
N ALA A 385 -0.80 -1.17 -19.77
CA ALA A 385 -2.10 -0.69 -20.24
C ALA A 385 -3.08 -1.85 -20.49
N ASP A 386 -2.60 -3.03 -20.93
CA ASP A 386 -3.44 -4.21 -21.12
C ASP A 386 -3.94 -4.83 -19.79
N CYS A 387 -3.25 -4.54 -18.68
CA CYS A 387 -3.64 -4.91 -17.31
C CYS A 387 -4.57 -3.89 -16.64
N ALA A 388 -4.70 -2.67 -17.19
CA ALA A 388 -5.58 -1.66 -16.63
C ALA A 388 -7.07 -2.06 -16.76
N PRO A 389 -8.00 -1.48 -15.96
CA PRO A 389 -9.43 -1.65 -16.19
C PRO A 389 -9.83 -1.36 -17.64
N GLY A 390 -10.47 -2.34 -18.29
CA GLY A 390 -10.82 -2.29 -19.71
C GLY A 390 -9.78 -2.92 -20.65
N GLY A 391 -8.57 -3.20 -20.17
CA GLY A 391 -7.55 -3.97 -20.87
C GLY A 391 -7.94 -5.43 -21.11
N ARG A 392 -7.34 -6.05 -22.12
CA ARG A 392 -7.65 -7.41 -22.55
C ARG A 392 -7.20 -8.44 -21.52
N PHE A 393 -6.02 -8.24 -20.93
CA PHE A 393 -5.51 -9.09 -19.86
C PHE A 393 -6.41 -9.03 -18.62
N ALA A 394 -6.83 -7.82 -18.21
CA ALA A 394 -7.75 -7.65 -17.08
C ALA A 394 -9.10 -8.35 -17.33
N ALA A 395 -9.66 -8.22 -18.53
CA ALA A 395 -10.90 -8.90 -18.92
C ALA A 395 -10.76 -10.44 -18.91
N ALA A 396 -9.65 -10.96 -19.43
CA ALA A 396 -9.37 -12.41 -19.43
C ALA A 396 -9.21 -12.96 -18.01
N TRP A 397 -8.50 -12.23 -17.14
CA TRP A 397 -8.34 -12.60 -15.74
C TRP A 397 -9.69 -12.68 -15.03
N LEU A 398 -10.54 -11.66 -15.22
CA LEU A 398 -11.86 -11.60 -14.61
C LEU A 398 -12.77 -12.73 -15.10
N ALA A 399 -12.79 -13.01 -16.41
CA ALA A 399 -13.56 -14.11 -16.98
C ALA A 399 -13.13 -15.48 -16.40
N LEU A 400 -11.83 -15.70 -16.19
CA LEU A 400 -11.33 -16.90 -15.54
C LEU A 400 -11.74 -16.97 -14.06
N ALA A 401 -11.67 -15.85 -13.33
CA ALA A 401 -12.08 -15.78 -11.93
C ALA A 401 -13.58 -16.08 -11.74
N GLU A 402 -14.43 -15.58 -12.63
CA GLU A 402 -15.88 -15.83 -12.60
C GLU A 402 -16.26 -17.25 -13.01
N ALA A 403 -15.50 -17.86 -13.92
CA ALA A 403 -15.70 -19.24 -14.35
C ALA A 403 -15.06 -20.28 -13.41
N ALA A 404 -14.23 -19.85 -12.46
CA ALA A 404 -13.51 -20.74 -11.56
C ALA A 404 -14.48 -21.47 -10.61
N PRO A 405 -14.46 -22.82 -10.55
CA PRO A 405 -15.37 -23.59 -9.68
C PRO A 405 -15.21 -23.30 -8.19
N ASP A 406 -14.02 -22.87 -7.77
CA ASP A 406 -13.71 -22.46 -6.40
C ASP A 406 -13.91 -20.96 -6.15
N GLY A 407 -14.32 -20.21 -7.17
CA GLY A 407 -14.59 -18.78 -7.10
C GLY A 407 -13.36 -17.89 -6.96
N ARG A 408 -12.15 -18.43 -7.20
CA ARG A 408 -10.88 -17.71 -7.02
C ARG A 408 -10.26 -17.32 -8.36
N GLY A 409 -9.70 -16.12 -8.42
CA GLY A 409 -9.00 -15.63 -9.59
C GLY A 409 -7.66 -16.36 -9.80
N PRO A 410 -7.25 -16.60 -11.06
CA PRO A 410 -6.01 -17.31 -11.33
C PRO A 410 -4.80 -16.53 -10.83
N GLN A 411 -3.70 -17.24 -10.58
CA GLN A 411 -2.39 -16.59 -10.44
C GLN A 411 -2.00 -15.89 -11.74
N VAL A 412 -1.04 -14.97 -11.69
CA VAL A 412 -0.43 -14.40 -12.91
C VAL A 412 1.03 -14.84 -13.01
N VAL A 413 1.46 -15.16 -14.23
CA VAL A 413 2.85 -15.48 -14.58
C VAL A 413 3.26 -14.68 -15.80
N LEU A 414 4.50 -14.19 -15.82
CA LEU A 414 5.07 -13.54 -16.99
C LEU A 414 5.48 -14.57 -18.04
N ARG A 415 5.27 -14.28 -19.33
CA ARG A 415 5.71 -15.12 -20.46
C ARG A 415 7.20 -15.42 -20.36
N SER A 416 8.01 -14.43 -20.02
CA SER A 416 9.46 -14.56 -19.82
C SER A 416 9.86 -15.55 -18.72
N ARG A 417 8.92 -15.92 -17.82
CA ARG A 417 9.14 -16.79 -16.66
C ARG A 417 8.61 -18.22 -16.83
N LEU A 418 7.97 -18.55 -17.95
CA LEU A 418 7.38 -19.88 -18.13
C LEU A 418 8.39 -21.04 -18.11
N SER A 419 9.65 -20.78 -18.46
CA SER A 419 10.70 -21.80 -18.38
C SER A 419 11.24 -22.01 -16.96
N ASP A 420 10.89 -21.15 -16.00
CA ASP A 420 11.30 -21.27 -14.60
C ASP A 420 10.40 -22.28 -13.87
N THR A 421 10.58 -23.56 -14.18
CA THR A 421 9.73 -24.64 -13.64
C THR A 421 9.85 -24.80 -12.13
N ALA A 422 10.95 -24.33 -11.52
CA ALA A 422 11.12 -24.31 -10.08
C ALA A 422 10.20 -23.26 -9.45
N LEU A 423 10.21 -22.02 -9.96
CA LEU A 423 9.30 -20.97 -9.49
C LEU A 423 7.83 -21.35 -9.66
N LEU A 424 7.45 -21.96 -10.79
CA LEU A 424 6.08 -22.43 -10.99
C LEU A 424 5.67 -23.51 -9.97
N ALA A 425 6.55 -24.48 -9.73
CA ALA A 425 6.30 -25.54 -8.76
C ALA A 425 6.19 -25.00 -7.32
N ASP A 426 7.07 -24.07 -6.94
CA ASP A 426 7.06 -23.43 -5.62
C ASP A 426 5.80 -22.57 -5.41
N ARG A 427 5.25 -21.99 -6.48
CA ARG A 427 3.95 -21.29 -6.48
C ARG A 427 2.74 -22.22 -6.61
N GLY A 428 2.95 -23.53 -6.75
CA GLY A 428 1.88 -24.52 -6.92
C GLY A 428 1.13 -24.42 -8.25
N ILE A 429 1.74 -23.84 -9.28
CA ILE A 429 1.13 -23.67 -10.61
C ILE A 429 1.34 -24.94 -11.43
N ASP A 430 0.26 -25.61 -11.83
CA ASP A 430 0.28 -26.80 -12.69
C ASP A 430 -0.36 -26.58 -14.07
N ARG A 431 -1.06 -25.46 -14.24
CA ARG A 431 -1.75 -25.10 -15.48
C ARG A 431 -1.54 -23.62 -15.81
N CYS A 432 -0.94 -23.36 -16.96
CA CYS A 432 -0.85 -22.01 -17.54
C CYS A 432 -1.86 -21.87 -18.69
N VAL A 433 -2.52 -20.72 -18.77
CA VAL A 433 -3.51 -20.39 -19.81
C VAL A 433 -3.12 -19.05 -20.44
N ASP A 434 -3.19 -18.96 -21.77
CA ASP A 434 -2.93 -17.71 -22.50
C ASP A 434 -4.18 -16.82 -22.53
N VAL A 435 -3.97 -15.51 -22.69
CA VAL A 435 -5.05 -14.56 -22.96
C VAL A 435 -5.73 -14.93 -24.30
N PRO A 436 -7.07 -15.08 -24.36
CA PRO A 436 -7.77 -15.34 -25.61
C PRO A 436 -7.50 -14.25 -26.66
N SER A 437 -7.26 -14.65 -27.91
CA SER A 437 -6.91 -13.74 -29.00
C SER A 437 -8.08 -12.91 -29.52
N ASP A 438 -9.31 -13.26 -29.17
CA ASP A 438 -10.56 -12.65 -29.61
C ASP A 438 -11.16 -11.65 -28.61
N LEU A 439 -10.46 -11.37 -27.51
CA LEU A 439 -10.86 -10.33 -26.55
C LEU A 439 -10.40 -8.95 -27.02
N ASP A 440 -11.34 -8.00 -27.00
CA ASP A 440 -11.09 -6.59 -27.35
C ASP A 440 -10.89 -5.72 -26.10
N THR A 441 -10.05 -4.70 -26.23
CA THR A 441 -9.89 -3.65 -25.21
C THR A 441 -11.12 -2.75 -25.18
N THR A 442 -11.64 -2.47 -23.98
CA THR A 442 -12.65 -1.44 -23.74
C THR A 442 -11.95 -0.17 -23.27
N THR A 443 -12.09 0.93 -24.02
CA THR A 443 -11.52 2.22 -23.60
C THR A 443 -12.30 2.77 -22.40
N VAL A 444 -11.62 2.88 -21.26
CA VAL A 444 -12.12 3.59 -20.08
C VAL A 444 -11.39 4.93 -19.97
N ARG A 445 -12.13 6.01 -19.70
CA ARG A 445 -11.55 7.32 -19.38
C ARG A 445 -12.07 7.74 -18.02
N VAL A 446 -11.19 7.76 -17.03
CA VAL A 446 -11.46 8.34 -15.72
C VAL A 446 -10.49 9.47 -15.48
N ALA A 447 -10.99 10.61 -15.01
CA ALA A 447 -10.14 11.66 -14.49
C ALA A 447 -9.54 11.19 -13.15
N HIS A 448 -8.27 11.53 -12.91
CA HIS A 448 -7.66 11.29 -11.62
C HIS A 448 -8.44 12.07 -10.55
N PRO A 449 -8.78 11.50 -9.37
CA PRO A 449 -9.59 12.20 -8.36
C PRO A 449 -9.01 13.56 -7.93
N ALA A 450 -7.69 13.67 -7.85
CA ALA A 450 -7.00 14.94 -7.58
C ALA A 450 -7.11 15.99 -8.70
N THR A 451 -7.61 15.62 -9.89
CA THR A 451 -7.78 16.51 -11.05
C THR A 451 -9.24 16.87 -11.32
N THR A 452 -10.18 16.31 -10.55
CA THR A 452 -11.60 16.66 -10.60
C THR A 452 -11.92 17.73 -9.55
N PRO A 453 -12.54 18.86 -9.95
CA PRO A 453 -12.85 19.97 -9.05
C PRO A 453 -13.93 19.67 -8.03
#